data_AF-A0A9Q9B5B0-F1
#
_entry.id   AF-A0A9Q9B5B0-F1
#
_cell.length_a   1.000
_cell.length_b   1.000
_cell.length_c   1.000
_cell.angle_alpha   90.00
_cell.angle_beta   90.00
_cell.angle_gamma   90.00
#
_symmetry.space_group_name_H-M   'P 1'
#
loop_
_entity.id
_entity.type
_entity.pdbx_description
1 polymer ?
#
loop_
_entity_poly.entity_id
_entity_poly.type
_entity_poly.pdbx_seq_one_letter_code
_entity_poly.pdbx_strand_id
1 'polypeptide(L)'
;MAEMDANGLFAIDVDADDYAETATVDTPSAVDRTFQSEADFQKQKASYSAKVDQGNLYAELVQVIPDLDPGSERSGQLVALGKRDVQLLEYAVGEMYYDRKYEEILELCGRVRELCDVEAVKGLRESLGRWEERCRARIAKGEKAEER
;
A
#
# COMPACT_ATOMS: atom_id res chain seq x y z
N MET A 1 63.26 -15.12 -12.15
CA MET A 1 62.78 -15.17 -13.55
C MET A 1 61.40 -15.77 -13.49
N ALA A 2 60.35 -14.96 -13.64
CA ALA A 2 59.74 -14.56 -14.92
C ALA A 2 58.92 -15.73 -15.50
N GLU A 3 57.67 -15.63 -15.94
CA GLU A 3 56.68 -14.55 -16.07
C GLU A 3 55.29 -15.23 -16.12
N MET A 4 54.24 -14.47 -15.83
CA MET A 4 52.84 -14.85 -15.99
C MET A 4 52.49 -14.96 -17.48
N ASP A 5 52.00 -16.11 -17.94
CA ASP A 5 51.19 -16.19 -19.16
C ASP A 5 49.71 -16.34 -18.77
N ALA A 6 48.99 -15.24 -18.95
CA ALA A 6 47.56 -15.14 -18.81
C ALA A 6 46.89 -15.63 -20.09
N ASN A 7 46.40 -16.88 -20.12
CA ASN A 7 45.27 -17.23 -21.00
C ASN A 7 44.66 -18.61 -20.67
N GLY A 8 43.61 -18.65 -19.85
CA GLY A 8 42.88 -19.91 -19.60
C GLY A 8 41.65 -19.85 -18.72
N LEU A 9 41.30 -18.69 -18.14
CA LEU A 9 40.17 -18.55 -17.21
C LEU A 9 38.78 -18.64 -17.90
N PHE A 10 38.73 -18.85 -19.22
CA PHE A 10 37.49 -19.01 -20.00
C PHE A 10 37.50 -20.25 -20.93
N ALA A 11 38.37 -21.23 -20.67
CA ALA A 11 38.30 -22.52 -21.36
C ALA A 11 37.39 -23.48 -20.56
N ILE A 12 36.09 -23.20 -20.55
CA ILE A 12 35.09 -24.19 -20.15
C ILE A 12 34.68 -24.90 -21.44
N ASP A 13 35.26 -26.08 -21.67
CA ASP A 13 34.84 -26.98 -22.74
C ASP A 13 33.52 -27.60 -22.29
N VAL A 14 32.41 -27.07 -22.81
CA VAL A 14 31.07 -27.63 -22.58
C VAL A 14 30.87 -28.71 -23.62
N ASP A 15 31.14 -29.95 -23.23
CA ASP A 15 30.76 -31.12 -24.01
C ASP A 15 29.22 -31.18 -24.05
N ALA A 16 28.66 -31.17 -25.26
CA ALA A 16 27.21 -31.10 -25.47
C ALA A 16 26.49 -32.42 -25.13
N ASP A 17 27.21 -33.50 -24.81
CA ASP A 17 26.63 -34.80 -24.48
C ASP A 17 26.37 -34.97 -22.96
N ASP A 18 26.92 -34.10 -22.10
CA ASP A 18 26.69 -34.15 -20.64
C ASP A 18 25.38 -33.44 -20.20
N TYR A 19 24.63 -32.85 -21.12
CA TYR A 19 23.40 -32.11 -20.80
C TYR A 19 22.15 -33.00 -20.63
N ALA A 20 22.26 -34.33 -20.80
CA ALA A 20 21.09 -35.21 -20.88
C ALA A 20 20.90 -36.21 -19.71
N GLU A 21 21.76 -36.24 -18.69
CA GLU A 21 21.60 -37.18 -17.55
C GLU A 21 21.54 -36.53 -16.15
N THR A 22 21.53 -35.20 -16.03
CA THR A 22 21.41 -34.53 -14.72
C THR A 22 20.03 -33.92 -14.45
N ALA A 23 19.11 -33.97 -15.44
CA ALA A 23 17.71 -33.62 -15.22
C ALA A 23 16.95 -34.86 -14.74
N THR A 24 16.50 -34.83 -13.48
CA THR A 24 15.58 -35.78 -12.81
C THR A 24 16.21 -36.94 -12.04
N VAL A 25 17.07 -36.63 -11.07
CA VAL A 25 16.99 -37.35 -9.78
C VAL A 25 16.62 -36.32 -8.72
N ASP A 26 15.32 -36.20 -8.47
CA ASP A 26 14.78 -35.60 -7.26
C ASP A 26 15.13 -36.55 -6.11
N THR A 27 16.40 -36.57 -5.69
CA THR A 27 16.77 -37.14 -4.40
C THR A 27 16.18 -36.19 -3.37
N PRO A 28 15.14 -36.58 -2.61
CA PRO A 28 14.67 -35.75 -1.52
C PRO A 28 15.84 -35.60 -0.57
N SER A 29 16.42 -34.41 -0.51
CA SER A 29 17.40 -34.08 0.51
C SER A 29 16.71 -34.30 1.85
N ALA A 30 17.08 -35.37 2.55
CA ALA A 30 16.58 -35.71 3.88
C ALA A 30 17.04 -34.70 4.97
N VAL A 31 17.68 -33.61 4.55
CA VAL A 31 18.03 -32.49 5.42
C VAL A 31 16.85 -31.53 5.41
N ASP A 32 16.04 -31.63 6.46
CA ASP A 32 15.01 -30.65 6.84
C ASP A 32 15.61 -29.25 6.81
N ARG A 33 15.35 -28.50 5.72
CA ARG A 33 15.84 -27.13 5.52
C ARG A 33 15.41 -26.17 6.64
N THR A 34 14.35 -26.50 7.36
CA THR A 34 13.77 -25.71 8.45
C THR A 34 14.22 -26.16 9.84
N PHE A 35 14.94 -27.29 9.99
CA PHE A 35 15.26 -27.94 11.27
C PHE A 35 14.04 -28.06 12.22
N GLN A 36 12.84 -28.11 11.66
CA GLN A 36 11.59 -28.06 12.39
C GLN A 36 10.82 -29.34 12.14
N SER A 37 10.39 -30.01 13.21
CA SER A 37 9.51 -31.16 13.07
C SER A 37 8.15 -30.74 12.48
N GLU A 38 7.51 -31.61 11.71
CA GLU A 38 6.15 -31.38 11.20
C GLU A 38 5.19 -31.00 12.34
N ALA A 39 5.34 -31.64 13.52
CA ALA A 39 4.52 -31.33 14.69
C ALA A 39 4.71 -29.89 15.19
N ASP A 40 5.92 -29.33 15.12
CA ASP A 40 6.18 -27.96 15.51
C ASP A 40 5.74 -26.95 14.45
N PHE A 41 5.80 -27.32 13.16
CA PHE A 41 5.23 -26.52 12.08
C PHE A 41 3.71 -26.41 12.24
N GLN A 42 3.02 -27.51 12.52
CA GLN A 42 1.56 -27.49 12.74
C GLN A 42 1.17 -26.67 13.97
N LYS A 43 1.95 -26.70 15.06
CA LYS A 43 1.73 -25.81 16.22
C LYS A 43 1.87 -24.34 15.83
N GLN A 44 2.92 -23.98 15.09
CA GLN A 44 3.12 -22.60 14.64
C GLN A 44 2.01 -22.15 13.70
N LYS A 45 1.62 -22.98 12.73
CA LYS A 45 0.51 -22.73 11.82
C LYS A 45 -0.81 -22.54 12.57
N ALA A 46 -1.10 -23.37 13.57
CA ALA A 46 -2.29 -23.24 14.41
C ALA A 46 -2.27 -21.95 15.26
N SER A 47 -1.09 -21.51 15.70
CA SER A 47 -0.92 -20.25 16.44
C SER A 47 -0.80 -19.01 15.54
N TYR A 48 -0.58 -19.20 14.25
CA TYR A 48 -0.36 -18.11 13.31
C TYR A 48 -1.68 -17.45 12.96
N SER A 49 -1.80 -16.18 13.35
CA SER A 49 -2.79 -15.27 12.79
C SER A 49 -2.05 -14.25 11.94
N ALA A 50 -2.42 -14.15 10.67
CA ALA A 50 -1.94 -13.05 9.84
C ALA A 50 -2.37 -11.72 10.48
N LYS A 51 -1.43 -10.77 10.60
CA LYS A 51 -1.78 -9.39 10.91
C LYS A 51 -2.43 -8.80 9.67
N VAL A 52 -3.75 -8.84 9.62
CA VAL A 52 -4.53 -8.11 8.63
C VAL A 52 -4.69 -6.70 9.17
N ASP A 53 -4.09 -5.74 8.47
CA ASP A 53 -4.40 -4.33 8.71
C ASP A 53 -5.86 -4.11 8.35
N GLN A 54 -6.70 -3.80 9.35
CA GLN A 54 -8.14 -3.56 9.15
C GLN A 54 -8.42 -2.15 8.60
N GLY A 55 -7.38 -1.35 8.39
CA GLY A 55 -7.46 0.01 7.89
C GLY A 55 -8.09 0.98 8.89
N ASN A 56 -8.60 2.09 8.35
CA ASN A 56 -9.24 3.22 9.01
C ASN A 56 -8.32 4.40 9.33
N LEU A 57 -7.56 4.81 8.30
CA LEU A 57 -6.78 6.03 8.30
C LEU A 57 -7.65 7.29 8.47
N TYR A 58 -8.94 7.21 8.11
CA TYR A 58 -9.88 8.30 8.36
C TYR A 58 -10.08 8.56 9.86
N ALA A 59 -10.22 7.52 10.67
CA ALA A 59 -10.32 7.68 12.12
C ALA A 59 -9.03 8.26 12.72
N GLU A 60 -7.86 7.85 12.23
CA GLU A 60 -6.58 8.44 12.64
C GLU A 60 -6.50 9.94 12.26
N LEU A 61 -6.94 10.29 11.04
CA LEU A 61 -7.01 11.68 10.59
C LEU A 61 -7.89 12.53 11.51
N VAL A 62 -9.06 12.03 11.90
CA VAL A 62 -9.98 12.73 12.80
C VAL A 62 -9.40 12.85 14.22
N GLN A 63 -8.62 11.87 14.69
CA GLN A 63 -7.93 11.99 15.98
C GLN A 63 -6.86 13.09 15.96
N VAL A 64 -6.13 13.22 14.86
CA VAL A 64 -5.10 14.27 14.69
C VAL A 64 -5.73 15.64 14.46
N ILE A 65 -6.85 15.68 13.72
CA ILE A 65 -7.56 16.90 13.35
C ILE A 65 -9.04 16.76 13.72
N PRO A 66 -9.39 17.01 14.99
CA PRO A 66 -10.75 16.81 15.49
C PRO A 66 -11.80 17.66 14.76
N ASP A 67 -11.44 18.84 14.28
CA ASP A 67 -12.34 19.71 13.50
C ASP A 67 -12.85 19.03 12.22
N LEU A 68 -12.15 18.01 11.69
CA LEU A 68 -12.62 17.26 10.54
C LEU A 68 -13.67 16.19 10.88
N ASP A 69 -13.99 15.95 12.16
CA ASP A 69 -15.12 15.10 12.54
C ASP A 69 -16.45 15.76 12.15
N PRO A 70 -17.43 15.03 11.59
CA PRO A 70 -18.69 15.64 11.16
C PRO A 70 -19.54 16.14 12.35
N GLY A 71 -19.28 15.64 13.56
CA GLY A 71 -19.95 16.04 14.79
C GLY A 71 -19.20 17.06 15.65
N SER A 72 -18.01 17.51 15.24
CA SER A 72 -17.22 18.46 16.04
C SER A 72 -17.83 19.87 16.03
N GLU A 73 -17.73 20.54 17.18
CA GLU A 73 -18.02 21.98 17.26
C GLU A 73 -16.95 22.76 16.49
N ARG A 74 -17.38 23.63 15.58
CA ARG A 74 -16.48 24.41 14.73
C ARG A 74 -15.80 25.48 15.58
N SER A 75 -14.46 25.44 15.69
CA SER A 75 -13.73 26.46 16.46
C SER A 75 -13.81 27.87 15.84
N GLY A 76 -14.23 27.96 14.57
CA GLY A 76 -14.35 29.23 13.83
C GLY A 76 -13.01 29.76 13.31
N GLN A 77 -11.91 29.06 13.58
CA GLN A 77 -10.57 29.39 13.08
C GLN A 77 -10.10 28.31 12.11
N LEU A 78 -9.42 28.73 11.03
CA LEU A 78 -8.82 27.79 10.09
C LEU A 78 -7.68 27.01 10.74
N VAL A 79 -7.70 25.69 10.60
CA VAL A 79 -6.66 24.78 11.05
C VAL A 79 -5.50 24.82 10.06
N ALA A 80 -4.30 25.12 10.56
CA ALA A 80 -3.09 25.04 9.77
C ALA A 80 -2.65 23.58 9.65
N LEU A 81 -2.50 23.09 8.42
CA LEU A 81 -2.08 21.71 8.14
C LEU A 81 -0.57 21.61 7.97
N GLY A 82 0.06 20.76 8.76
CA GLY A 82 1.45 20.35 8.55
C GLY A 82 1.60 19.34 7.42
N LYS A 83 2.85 19.13 6.98
CA LYS A 83 3.16 18.14 5.92
C LYS A 83 2.64 16.73 6.25
N ARG A 84 2.73 16.32 7.52
CA ARG A 84 2.26 14.98 7.95
C ARG A 84 0.74 14.88 7.87
N ASP A 85 0.05 15.92 8.26
CA ASP A 85 -1.41 16.01 8.25
C ASP A 85 -1.95 15.91 6.82
N VAL A 86 -1.29 16.61 5.88
CA VAL A 86 -1.59 16.54 4.45
C VAL A 86 -1.37 15.14 3.90
N GLN A 87 -0.25 14.51 4.26
CA GLN A 87 0.07 13.16 3.80
C GLN A 87 -0.92 12.12 4.36
N LEU A 88 -1.30 12.23 5.64
CA LEU A 88 -2.32 11.40 6.27
C LEU A 88 -3.69 11.60 5.59
N LEU A 89 -4.06 12.84 5.29
CA LEU A 89 -5.28 13.15 4.54
C LEU A 89 -5.29 12.47 3.17
N GLU A 90 -4.19 12.56 2.40
CA GLU A 90 -4.10 11.91 1.09
C GLU A 90 -4.20 10.39 1.18
N TYR A 91 -3.60 9.77 2.19
CA TYR A 91 -3.71 8.33 2.41
C TYR A 91 -5.12 7.91 2.85
N ALA A 92 -5.74 8.66 3.76
CA ALA A 92 -7.11 8.41 4.19
C ALA A 92 -8.10 8.50 3.02
N VAL A 93 -7.98 9.53 2.18
CA VAL A 93 -8.80 9.65 0.96
C VAL A 93 -8.53 8.49 -0.01
N GLY A 94 -7.28 8.05 -0.14
CA GLY A 94 -6.90 6.90 -0.96
C GLY A 94 -7.55 5.59 -0.49
N GLU A 95 -7.52 5.33 0.82
CA GLU A 95 -8.17 4.17 1.45
C GLU A 95 -9.69 4.22 1.26
N MET A 96 -10.33 5.36 1.60
CA MET A 96 -11.76 5.56 1.40
C MET A 96 -12.18 5.35 -0.07
N TYR A 97 -11.34 5.76 -1.02
CA TYR A 97 -11.61 5.58 -2.44
C TYR A 97 -11.54 4.11 -2.86
N TYR A 98 -10.61 3.34 -2.29
CA TYR A 98 -10.53 1.90 -2.48
C TYR A 98 -11.78 1.19 -1.94
N ASP A 99 -12.26 1.62 -0.76
CA ASP A 99 -13.50 1.14 -0.12
C ASP A 99 -14.78 1.67 -0.80
N ARG A 100 -14.64 2.45 -1.87
CA ARG A 100 -15.74 3.03 -2.67
C ARG A 100 -16.64 4.00 -1.90
N LYS A 101 -16.13 4.61 -0.83
CA LYS A 101 -16.81 5.61 -0.02
C LYS A 101 -16.77 7.00 -0.68
N TYR A 102 -17.24 7.09 -1.92
CA TYR A 102 -17.06 8.28 -2.75
C TYR A 102 -17.78 9.51 -2.22
N GLU A 103 -18.97 9.33 -1.63
CA GLU A 103 -19.75 10.43 -1.04
C GLU A 103 -19.06 11.00 0.21
N GLU A 104 -18.60 10.11 1.11
CA GLU A 104 -17.86 10.51 2.31
C GLU A 104 -16.56 11.27 1.97
N ILE A 105 -15.89 10.92 0.87
CA ILE A 105 -14.72 11.67 0.38
C ILE A 105 -15.10 13.08 -0.06
N LEU A 106 -16.25 13.26 -0.74
CA LEU A 106 -16.72 14.58 -1.15
C LEU A 106 -17.02 15.45 0.08
N GLU A 107 -17.66 14.88 1.10
CA GLU A 107 -17.92 15.56 2.37
C GLU A 107 -16.64 15.93 3.11
N LEU A 108 -15.66 15.02 3.16
CA LEU A 108 -14.34 15.29 3.74
C LEU A 108 -13.62 16.41 3.00
N CYS A 109 -13.58 16.37 1.66
CA CYS A 109 -12.97 17.43 0.85
C CYS A 109 -13.63 18.78 1.08
N GLY A 110 -14.96 18.82 1.23
CA GLY A 110 -15.71 20.02 1.60
C GLY A 110 -15.28 20.57 2.97
N ARG A 111 -15.26 19.72 4.00
CA ARG A 111 -14.82 20.11 5.34
C ARG A 111 -13.39 20.63 5.38
N VAL A 112 -12.45 19.99 4.69
CA VAL A 112 -11.05 20.46 4.62
C VAL A 112 -10.98 21.86 3.99
N ARG A 113 -11.78 22.16 2.96
CA ARG A 113 -11.82 23.51 2.36
C ARG A 113 -12.42 24.56 3.28
N GLU A 114 -13.39 24.19 4.11
CA GLU A 114 -14.05 25.11 5.04
C GLU A 114 -13.23 25.36 6.30
N LEU A 115 -12.55 24.32 6.79
CA LEU A 115 -11.98 24.30 8.14
C LEU A 115 -10.46 24.37 8.15
N CYS A 116 -9.77 24.12 7.04
CA CYS A 116 -8.32 24.15 6.98
C CYS A 116 -7.80 25.27 6.07
N ASP A 117 -6.61 25.79 6.39
CA ASP A 117 -5.90 26.74 5.53
C ASP A 117 -5.27 26.00 4.33
N VAL A 118 -6.11 25.75 3.32
CA VAL A 118 -5.71 25.04 2.10
C VAL A 118 -4.78 25.85 1.20
N GLU A 119 -4.70 27.17 1.38
CA GLU A 119 -3.80 28.04 0.60
C GLU A 119 -2.37 28.01 1.14
N ALA A 120 -2.21 27.78 2.45
CA ALA A 120 -0.90 27.64 3.06
C ALA A 120 -0.12 26.42 2.54
N VAL A 121 -0.82 25.38 2.07
CA VAL A 121 -0.21 24.16 1.53
C VAL A 121 -0.27 24.16 0.01
N LYS A 122 0.89 24.34 -0.62
CA LYS A 122 1.03 24.34 -2.09
C LYS A 122 0.43 23.08 -2.72
N GLY A 123 -0.55 23.25 -3.60
CA GLY A 123 -1.14 22.17 -4.40
C GLY A 123 -2.27 21.39 -3.71
N LEU A 124 -2.59 21.69 -2.45
CA LEU A 124 -3.61 20.96 -1.70
C LEU A 124 -5.00 21.19 -2.30
N ARG A 125 -5.35 22.45 -2.60
CA ARG A 125 -6.63 22.79 -3.24
C ARG A 125 -6.85 22.03 -4.54
N GLU A 126 -5.84 21.95 -5.39
CA GLU A 126 -5.88 21.23 -6.66
C GLU A 126 -5.95 19.72 -6.45
N SER A 127 -5.26 19.19 -5.44
CA SER A 127 -5.35 17.78 -5.05
C SER A 127 -6.77 17.40 -4.64
N LEU A 128 -7.40 18.18 -3.76
CA LEU A 128 -8.81 18.00 -3.35
C LEU A 128 -9.76 18.08 -4.56
N GLY A 129 -9.55 19.04 -5.47
CA GLY A 129 -10.35 19.17 -6.69
C GLY A 129 -10.29 17.91 -7.57
N ARG A 130 -9.10 17.34 -7.77
CA ARG A 130 -8.92 16.09 -8.53
C ARG A 130 -9.62 14.90 -7.87
N TRP A 131 -9.58 14.81 -6.54
CA TRP A 131 -10.28 13.76 -5.81
C TRP A 131 -11.79 13.88 -5.95
N GLU A 132 -12.34 15.08 -5.81
CA GLU A 132 -13.76 15.31 -5.98
C GLU A 132 -14.25 14.98 -7.40
N GLU A 133 -13.51 15.40 -8.43
CA GLU A 133 -13.84 15.07 -9.82
C GLU A 133 -13.90 13.56 -10.04
N ARG A 134 -12.88 12.83 -9.55
CA ARG A 134 -12.82 11.36 -9.64
C ARG A 134 -14.00 10.70 -8.91
N CYS A 135 -14.35 11.18 -7.72
CA CYS A 135 -15.44 10.62 -6.93
C CYS A 135 -16.80 10.86 -7.61
N ARG A 136 -17.06 12.09 -8.08
CA ARG A 136 -18.28 12.41 -8.84
C ARG A 136 -18.40 11.55 -10.11
N ALA A 137 -17.30 11.35 -10.84
CA ALA A 137 -17.29 10.49 -12.02
C ALA A 137 -17.58 9.02 -11.68
N ARG A 138 -17.14 8.54 -10.51
CA ARG A 138 -17.42 7.18 -10.04
C ARG A 138 -18.87 6.99 -9.62
N ILE A 139 -19.44 7.94 -8.88
CA ILE A 139 -20.85 7.94 -8.48
C ILE A 139 -21.74 7.92 -9.71
N ALA A 140 -21.56 8.88 -10.64
CA ALA A 140 -22.34 8.96 -11.86
C ALA A 140 -22.22 7.73 -12.77
N LYS A 141 -21.10 6.99 -12.69
CA LYS A 141 -20.92 5.71 -13.40
C LYS A 141 -21.61 4.55 -12.68
N GLY A 142 -21.64 4.57 -11.35
CA GLY A 142 -22.33 3.58 -10.51
C GLY A 142 -23.84 3.65 -10.70
N GLU A 143 -24.42 4.83 -10.64
CA GLU A 143 -25.88 5.04 -10.85
C GLU A 143 -26.34 4.49 -12.21
N LYS A 144 -25.58 4.79 -13.28
CA LYS A 144 -25.86 4.27 -14.64
C LYS A 144 -25.73 2.76 -14.78
N ALA A 145 -25.02 2.09 -13.88
CA ALA A 145 -24.90 0.63 -13.88
C ALA A 145 -26.04 -0.04 -13.11
N GLU A 146 -26.69 0.69 -12.19
CA GLU A 146 -27.83 0.21 -11.40
C GLU A 146 -29.18 0.46 -12.12
N GLU A 147 -29.26 1.49 -12.97
CA GLU A 147 -30.43 1.78 -13.82
C GLU A 147 -30.55 0.89 -15.09
N ARG A 148 -29.62 -0.04 -15.31
CA ARG A 148 -29.56 -0.94 -16.48
C ARG A 148 -29.89 -2.38 -16.13
#